data_AF-A0A7K9SG42-F1
#
_entry.id   AF-A0A7K9SG42-F1
#
_cell.length_a   1.000
_cell.length_b   1.000
_cell.length_c   1.000
_cell.angle_alpha   90.00
_cell.angle_beta   90.00
_cell.angle_gamma   90.00
#
_symmetry.space_group_name_H-M   'P 1'
#
loop_
_entity.id
_entity.type
_entity.pdbx_description
1 polymer ?
#
loop_
_entity_poly.entity_id
_entity_poly.type
_entity_poly.pdbx_seq_one_letter_code
_entity_poly.pdbx_strand_id
1 'polypeptide(L)'
;LVLVFYGSNGKSSPVSMGNKVEHQAKNKITYDIHLPSDLGMLYKVRLGLQGLEGSRAQLYLHHFKMQNTSTLDTFSLSINKTLPLSLNGDRWIEFPVEWPLKEALSVVTYHLTIFSRNILSERNLVHMTACIYGTHGDTGNRSLLWSLQNVQQGEDNESFLVTVEAVELGELDKVVLLISSKTDCKLNIKKLHLKEAVKEYPIYVFEVNEAFSVAANKPEIQKEIPVSFVIRGDKQRNNIDNKLHEEGSQARNLTEYTIKVYTGDKRGAGTDAKVHIVLFGSEGKSEVFQLSQSLEHQDPFERGKVDTVKIKTKNLGSLHSIEIGHDGKGFASGWFLEKVEITEESKNSVHCFNCNRWLAEDENDGLTVVQLYPQPLDF
;
A
#
# COMPACT_ATOMS: atom_id res chain seq x y z
N LEU A 1 3.36 23.19 21.33
CA LEU A 1 2.14 22.59 20.73
C LEU A 1 1.98 23.17 19.34
N VAL A 2 1.53 22.38 18.39
CA VAL A 2 1.28 22.81 17.01
C VAL A 2 -0.07 22.31 16.57
N LEU A 3 -0.80 23.12 15.83
CA LEU A 3 -2.10 22.76 15.26
C LEU A 3 -2.07 22.85 13.74
N VAL A 4 -2.79 21.95 13.08
CA VAL A 4 -3.08 22.02 11.65
C VAL A 4 -4.60 21.85 11.49
N PHE A 5 -5.22 22.81 10.81
CA PHE A 5 -6.66 22.83 10.56
C PHE A 5 -6.94 22.39 9.12
N TYR A 6 -7.95 21.55 8.95
CA TYR A 6 -8.40 21.07 7.65
C TYR A 6 -9.85 21.50 7.46
N GLY A 7 -10.14 22.17 6.34
CA GLY A 7 -11.46 22.60 5.96
C GLY A 7 -11.74 22.38 4.48
N SER A 8 -12.98 22.64 4.06
CA SER A 8 -13.45 22.38 2.69
C SER A 8 -12.61 23.06 1.59
N ASN A 9 -11.91 24.14 1.91
CA ASN A 9 -11.10 24.90 0.95
C ASN A 9 -9.59 24.59 1.03
N GLY A 10 -9.18 23.65 1.89
CA GLY A 10 -7.80 23.23 2.06
C GLY A 10 -7.37 23.09 3.51
N LYS A 11 -6.05 23.14 3.76
CA LYS A 11 -5.47 23.02 5.10
C LYS A 11 -4.59 24.21 5.45
N SER A 12 -4.51 24.52 6.73
CA SER A 12 -3.60 25.56 7.23
C SER A 12 -2.14 25.11 7.16
N SER A 13 -1.22 26.07 7.14
CA SER A 13 0.14 25.80 7.60
C SER A 13 0.14 25.44 9.10
N PRO A 14 1.18 24.75 9.61
CA PRO A 14 1.30 24.46 11.02
C PRO A 14 1.32 25.75 11.86
N VAL A 15 0.39 25.85 12.81
CA VAL A 15 0.27 26.98 13.73
C VAL A 15 0.95 26.62 15.04
N SER A 16 2.12 27.20 15.28
CA SER A 16 2.89 26.96 16.51
C SER A 16 2.37 27.82 17.65
N MET A 17 2.02 27.17 18.76
CA MET A 17 1.50 27.81 19.98
C MET A 17 2.66 28.25 20.89
N GLY A 18 3.62 28.98 20.32
CA GLY A 18 4.79 29.50 21.01
C GLY A 18 4.64 31.00 21.31
N ASN A 19 4.80 31.38 22.58
CA ASN A 19 5.06 32.75 23.05
C ASN A 19 3.90 33.76 23.08
N LYS A 20 2.67 33.42 22.71
CA LYS A 20 1.48 34.29 22.89
C LYS A 20 0.43 33.63 23.78
N VAL A 21 0.72 33.52 25.07
CA VAL A 21 -0.29 33.11 26.06
C VAL A 21 -0.99 34.40 26.51
N GLU A 22 -2.26 34.58 26.17
CA GLU A 22 -3.03 35.74 26.65
C GLU A 22 -3.47 35.55 28.10
N HIS A 23 -3.89 34.32 28.46
CA HIS A 23 -4.33 34.00 29.81
C HIS A 23 -3.94 32.57 30.19
N GLN A 24 -3.17 32.43 31.28
CA GLN A 24 -2.78 31.15 31.86
C GLN A 24 -3.50 31.00 33.20
N ALA A 25 -4.57 30.19 33.22
CA ALA A 25 -5.10 29.68 34.48
C ALA A 25 -4.41 28.34 34.77
N LYS A 26 -4.41 27.89 36.03
CA LYS A 26 -3.61 26.76 36.53
C LYS A 26 -3.71 25.47 35.67
N ASN A 27 -4.81 25.27 34.93
CA ASN A 27 -5.05 24.14 34.01
C ASN A 27 -5.67 24.54 32.65
N LYS A 28 -5.60 25.81 32.22
CA LYS A 28 -6.17 26.26 30.94
C LYS A 28 -5.20 27.17 30.22
N ILE A 29 -4.99 26.89 28.93
CA ILE A 29 -4.19 27.72 28.03
C ILE A 29 -5.09 28.15 26.87
N THR A 30 -5.09 29.44 26.56
CA THR A 30 -5.88 30.02 25.46
C THR A 30 -4.97 30.83 24.55
N TYR A 31 -5.23 30.72 23.26
CA TYR A 31 -4.46 31.34 22.18
C TYR A 31 -5.41 31.83 21.11
N ASP A 32 -5.18 33.05 20.65
CA ASP A 32 -5.84 33.59 19.47
C ASP A 32 -5.07 33.20 18.21
N ILE A 33 -5.74 32.50 17.31
CA ILE A 33 -5.16 32.00 16.07
C ILE A 33 -5.77 32.79 14.90
N HIS A 34 -4.90 33.38 14.10
CA HIS A 34 -5.27 33.99 12.82
C HIS A 34 -4.86 33.06 11.69
N LEU A 35 -5.84 32.58 10.93
CA LEU A 35 -5.60 31.78 9.73
C LEU A 35 -5.44 32.72 8.52
N PRO A 36 -4.38 32.57 7.70
CA PRO A 36 -4.10 33.49 6.59
C PRO A 36 -5.08 33.35 5.43
N SER A 37 -5.87 32.28 5.39
CA SER A 37 -6.87 32.01 4.37
C SER A 37 -8.13 31.43 5.00
N ASP A 38 -9.28 31.67 4.34
CA ASP A 38 -10.53 31.03 4.69
C ASP A 38 -10.51 29.56 4.29
N LEU A 39 -10.43 28.67 5.29
CA LEU A 39 -10.43 27.22 5.10
C LEU A 39 -11.83 26.66 4.83
N GLY A 40 -12.87 27.49 4.88
CA GLY A 40 -14.26 27.05 4.77
C GLY A 40 -14.70 26.23 5.99
N MET A 41 -15.54 25.22 5.75
CA MET A 41 -16.05 24.38 6.83
C MET A 41 -14.96 23.45 7.34
N LEU A 42 -14.48 23.69 8.57
CA LEU A 42 -13.50 22.82 9.23
C LEU A 42 -14.08 21.42 9.45
N TYR A 43 -13.32 20.37 9.16
CA TYR A 43 -13.77 18.99 9.36
C TYR A 43 -12.77 18.14 10.14
N LYS A 44 -11.51 18.59 10.27
CA LYS A 44 -10.45 17.87 10.96
C LYS A 44 -9.44 18.84 11.58
N VAL A 45 -8.98 18.51 12.78
CA VAL A 45 -7.88 19.20 13.47
C VAL A 45 -6.81 18.20 13.84
N ARG A 46 -5.55 18.52 13.56
CA ARG A 46 -4.40 17.77 14.03
C ARG A 46 -3.67 18.59 15.08
N LEU A 47 -3.41 17.98 16.22
CA LEU A 47 -2.70 18.59 17.35
C LEU A 47 -1.43 17.79 17.61
N GLY A 48 -0.29 18.47 17.58
CA GLY A 48 1.02 17.85 17.74
C GLY A 48 1.94 18.51 18.75
N LEU A 49 2.95 17.76 19.18
CA LEU A 49 4.11 18.28 19.92
C LEU A 49 5.31 18.42 18.99
N GLN A 50 5.60 19.66 18.57
CA GLN A 50 6.84 20.01 17.87
C GLN A 50 7.95 20.22 18.90
N GLY A 51 9.03 19.44 18.80
CA GLY A 51 10.23 19.52 19.64
C GLY A 51 11.25 18.46 19.24
N LEU A 52 12.51 18.61 19.66
CA LEU A 52 13.62 17.70 19.31
C LEU A 52 13.27 16.23 19.58
N GLU A 53 13.59 15.36 18.63
CA GLU A 53 13.56 13.91 18.79
C GLU A 53 14.32 13.52 20.07
N GLY A 54 13.67 12.76 20.96
CA GLY A 54 14.25 12.37 22.26
C GLY A 54 13.82 13.22 23.47
N SER A 55 13.02 14.28 23.28
CA SER A 55 12.43 15.00 24.41
C SER A 55 11.45 14.12 25.20
N ARG A 56 11.67 13.99 26.51
CA ARG A 56 10.76 13.29 27.46
C ARG A 56 9.52 14.11 27.83
N ALA A 57 9.31 15.28 27.21
CA ALA A 57 8.20 16.16 27.55
C ALA A 57 6.86 15.47 27.21
N GLN A 58 6.06 15.26 28.25
CA GLN A 58 4.70 14.75 28.15
C GLN A 58 3.70 15.88 28.36
N LEU A 59 2.64 15.89 27.57
CA LEU A 59 1.52 16.82 27.70
C LEU A 59 0.22 16.03 27.81
N TYR A 60 -0.41 16.09 28.97
CA TYR A 60 -1.76 15.55 29.16
C TYR A 60 -2.80 16.59 28.72
N LEU A 61 -3.66 16.20 27.78
CA LEU A 61 -4.73 17.03 27.25
C LEU A 61 -6.06 16.47 27.70
N HIS A 62 -6.74 17.20 28.59
CA HIS A 62 -8.06 16.82 29.09
C HIS A 62 -9.17 17.28 28.13
N HIS A 63 -9.17 18.55 27.74
CA HIS A 63 -10.22 19.15 26.95
C HIS A 63 -9.65 20.12 25.91
N PHE A 64 -10.22 20.11 24.71
CA PHE A 64 -9.93 21.04 23.63
C PHE A 64 -11.20 21.80 23.28
N LYS A 65 -11.08 23.13 23.15
CA LYS A 65 -12.15 24.01 22.72
C LYS A 65 -11.59 24.98 21.68
N MET A 66 -12.31 25.14 20.58
CA MET A 66 -12.06 26.21 19.61
C MET A 66 -13.37 26.98 19.38
N GLN A 67 -13.24 28.27 19.11
CA GLN A 67 -14.37 29.14 18.81
C GLN A 67 -13.98 30.08 17.67
N ASN A 68 -14.84 30.20 16.66
CA ASN A 68 -14.72 31.24 15.66
C ASN A 68 -15.11 32.58 16.30
N THR A 69 -14.21 33.55 16.32
CA THR A 69 -14.43 34.84 16.98
C THR A 69 -15.48 35.71 16.29
N SER A 70 -15.74 35.48 15.00
CA SER A 70 -16.71 36.23 14.20
C SER A 70 -18.11 35.62 14.25
N THR A 71 -18.22 34.29 14.07
CA THR A 71 -19.51 33.59 14.05
C THR A 71 -19.95 33.06 15.42
N LEU A 72 -19.03 33.02 16.39
CA LEU A 72 -19.18 32.43 17.72
C LEU A 72 -19.39 30.91 17.74
N ASP A 73 -19.36 30.26 16.57
CA ASP A 73 -19.41 28.81 16.44
C ASP A 73 -18.31 28.17 17.25
N THR A 74 -18.69 27.15 18.03
CA THR A 74 -17.83 26.56 19.03
C THR A 74 -17.77 25.05 18.84
N PHE A 75 -16.56 24.51 18.84
CA PHE A 75 -16.30 23.08 18.91
C PHE A 75 -15.56 22.76 20.20
N SER A 76 -15.98 21.71 20.90
CA SER A 76 -15.39 21.28 22.15
C SER A 76 -15.32 19.76 22.20
N LEU A 77 -14.19 19.22 22.65
CA LEU A 77 -13.95 17.78 22.73
C LEU A 77 -13.15 17.43 23.99
N SER A 78 -13.55 16.35 24.66
CA SER A 78 -12.73 15.74 25.72
C SER A 78 -11.73 14.77 25.10
N ILE A 79 -10.44 15.04 25.28
CA ILE A 79 -9.35 14.26 24.67
C ILE A 79 -8.88 13.17 25.63
N ASN A 80 -8.60 13.51 26.88
CA ASN A 80 -8.07 12.62 27.93
C ASN A 80 -6.87 11.75 27.48
N LYS A 81 -5.98 12.28 26.62
CA LYS A 81 -4.78 11.60 26.12
C LYS A 81 -3.50 12.32 26.55
N THR A 82 -2.41 11.58 26.71
CA THR A 82 -1.06 12.11 26.91
C THR A 82 -0.28 12.04 25.61
N LEU A 83 0.28 13.16 25.16
CA LEU A 83 1.26 13.21 24.07
C LEU A 83 2.69 13.22 24.63
N PRO A 84 3.67 12.56 23.99
CA PRO A 84 3.52 11.54 22.95
C PRO A 84 2.69 10.35 23.43
N LEU A 85 1.96 9.71 22.52
CA LEU A 85 1.20 8.50 22.81
C LEU A 85 2.21 7.40 23.18
N SER A 86 2.25 7.04 24.46
CA SER A 86 3.30 6.22 25.09
C SER A 86 3.51 4.84 24.46
N LEU A 87 2.52 4.32 23.71
CA LEU A 87 2.57 3.01 23.06
C LEU A 87 3.32 3.03 21.70
N ASN A 88 3.26 4.14 20.96
CA ASN A 88 3.74 4.20 19.57
C ASN A 88 4.76 5.34 19.33
N GLY A 89 4.99 6.20 20.33
CA GLY A 89 5.83 7.40 20.21
C GLY A 89 5.24 8.50 19.32
N ASP A 90 4.04 8.29 18.77
CA ASP A 90 3.36 9.27 17.93
C ASP A 90 3.07 10.54 18.74
N ARG A 91 3.44 11.67 18.16
CA ARG A 91 3.36 12.99 18.78
C ARG A 91 2.16 13.79 18.32
N TRP A 92 1.27 13.18 17.54
CA TRP A 92 0.11 13.82 16.93
C TRP A 92 -1.17 13.09 17.29
N ILE A 93 -2.21 13.85 17.62
CA ILE A 93 -3.58 13.37 17.72
C ILE A 93 -4.41 14.08 16.65
N GLU A 94 -5.35 13.36 16.06
CA GLU A 94 -6.32 13.92 15.13
C GLU A 94 -7.73 13.82 15.70
N PHE A 95 -8.54 14.84 15.44
CA PHE A 95 -9.92 14.86 15.87
C PHE A 95 -10.81 15.38 14.73
N PRO A 96 -11.98 14.76 14.50
CA PRO A 96 -12.98 15.29 13.59
C PRO A 96 -13.64 16.52 14.22
N VAL A 97 -14.05 17.47 13.39
CA VAL A 97 -14.86 18.62 13.82
C VAL A 97 -16.32 18.28 13.59
N GLU A 98 -17.10 18.25 14.67
CA GLU A 98 -18.53 17.97 14.64
C GLU A 98 -19.31 19.26 14.42
N TRP A 99 -20.17 19.27 13.40
CA TRP A 99 -21.11 20.36 13.14
C TRP A 99 -22.54 19.89 13.35
N PRO A 100 -23.45 20.75 13.85
CA PRO A 100 -24.86 20.41 13.93
C PRO A 100 -25.39 19.95 12.57
N LEU A 101 -26.12 18.83 12.57
CA LEU A 101 -26.79 18.26 11.38
C LEU A 101 -25.83 17.82 10.25
N LYS A 102 -24.53 17.68 10.51
CA LYS A 102 -23.57 17.06 9.59
C LYS A 102 -22.96 15.82 10.23
N GLU A 103 -22.82 14.77 9.43
CA GLU A 103 -22.06 13.59 9.85
C GLU A 103 -20.59 13.96 10.04
N ALA A 104 -20.04 13.61 11.20
CA ALA A 104 -18.64 13.79 11.49
C ALA A 104 -17.85 12.54 11.07
N LEU A 105 -16.64 12.75 10.57
CA LEU A 105 -15.70 11.66 10.31
C LEU A 105 -15.33 10.98 11.63
N SER A 106 -14.94 9.71 11.57
CA SER A 106 -14.45 8.98 12.75
C SER A 106 -12.93 8.96 12.81
N VAL A 107 -12.38 8.78 14.01
CA VAL A 107 -10.97 8.41 14.17
C VAL A 107 -10.85 6.91 14.00
N VAL A 108 -10.03 6.48 13.05
CA VAL A 108 -9.80 5.07 12.72
C VAL A 108 -8.32 4.72 12.87
N THR A 109 -8.03 3.44 13.03
CA THR A 109 -6.66 2.93 13.02
C THR A 109 -6.36 2.32 11.65
N TYR A 110 -5.29 2.78 11.02
CA TYR A 110 -4.77 2.20 9.79
C TYR A 110 -3.61 1.24 10.09
N HIS A 111 -3.61 0.10 9.41
CA HIS A 111 -2.51 -0.86 9.35
C HIS A 111 -1.71 -0.62 8.07
N LEU A 112 -0.50 -0.09 8.21
CA LEU A 112 0.47 0.09 7.13
C LEU A 112 1.53 -1.00 7.22
N THR A 113 1.49 -1.97 6.33
CA THR A 113 2.51 -3.02 6.21
C THR A 113 3.53 -2.62 5.14
N ILE A 114 4.80 -2.55 5.51
CA ILE A 114 5.90 -2.20 4.60
C ILE A 114 6.72 -3.45 4.32
N PHE A 115 6.88 -3.78 3.04
CA PHE A 115 7.67 -4.93 2.58
C PHE A 115 9.04 -4.45 2.11
N SER A 116 10.10 -4.97 2.73
CA SER A 116 11.47 -4.59 2.47
C SER A 116 12.39 -5.80 2.50
N ARG A 117 13.50 -5.76 1.76
CA ARG A 117 14.49 -6.86 1.82
C ARG A 117 15.43 -6.76 3.04
N ASN A 118 15.56 -5.59 3.65
CA ASN A 118 16.65 -5.33 4.61
C ASN A 118 16.33 -4.24 5.64
N ILE A 119 15.07 -3.89 5.85
CA ILE A 119 14.72 -2.85 6.83
C ILE A 119 15.02 -3.28 8.26
N LEU A 120 14.98 -4.58 8.58
CA LEU A 120 15.22 -5.05 9.95
C LEU A 120 16.68 -4.90 10.36
N SER A 121 17.63 -5.06 9.42
CA SER A 121 19.05 -4.81 9.66
C SER A 121 19.37 -3.32 9.81
N GLU A 122 18.65 -2.45 9.08
CA GLU A 122 18.90 -1.00 9.04
C GLU A 122 18.06 -0.19 10.04
N ARG A 123 17.19 -0.84 10.84
CA ARG A 123 16.13 -0.19 11.63
C ARG A 123 16.59 0.89 12.63
N ASN A 124 17.82 0.78 13.12
CA ASN A 124 18.38 1.72 14.10
C ASN A 124 19.15 2.88 13.45
N LEU A 125 19.35 2.82 12.13
CA LEU A 125 20.17 3.75 11.35
C LEU A 125 19.29 4.69 10.53
N VAL A 126 18.19 4.14 9.99
CA VAL A 126 17.23 4.86 9.16
C VAL A 126 16.20 5.57 10.04
N HIS A 127 15.85 6.80 9.66
CA HIS A 127 14.63 7.47 10.09
C HIS A 127 13.68 7.53 8.90
N MET A 128 12.46 7.02 9.07
CA MET A 128 11.47 6.95 8.00
C MET A 128 10.11 7.42 8.51
N THR A 129 9.48 8.30 7.73
CA THR A 129 8.11 8.75 7.98
C THR A 129 7.24 8.54 6.75
N ALA A 130 5.94 8.36 6.96
CA ALA A 130 4.94 8.31 5.90
C ALA A 130 3.86 9.37 6.11
N CYS A 131 3.45 10.02 5.03
CA CYS A 131 2.23 10.82 4.95
C CYS A 131 1.25 10.12 3.99
N ILE A 132 0.12 9.68 4.53
CA ILE A 132 -0.94 9.00 3.76
C ILE A 132 -1.95 10.06 3.33
N TYR A 133 -2.28 10.09 2.05
CA TYR A 133 -3.27 10.99 1.45
C TYR A 133 -4.51 10.22 1.03
N GLY A 134 -5.67 10.83 1.24
CA GLY A 134 -6.95 10.39 0.70
C GLY A 134 -7.91 11.55 0.47
N THR A 135 -9.11 11.22 0.01
CA THR A 135 -10.18 12.20 -0.31
C THR A 135 -10.56 13.13 0.85
N HIS A 136 -10.38 12.72 2.10
CA HIS A 136 -10.62 13.56 3.29
C HIS A 136 -9.35 14.17 3.87
N GLY A 137 -8.28 14.30 3.08
CA GLY A 137 -7.03 14.96 3.47
C GLY A 137 -5.90 13.99 3.77
N ASP A 138 -5.03 14.33 4.72
CA ASP A 138 -3.79 13.58 4.97
C ASP A 138 -3.52 13.34 6.45
N THR A 139 -2.66 12.37 6.75
CA THR A 139 -2.22 12.04 8.11
C THR A 139 -1.10 12.94 8.62
N GLY A 140 -0.54 13.80 7.76
CA GLY A 140 0.82 14.32 7.87
C GLY A 140 1.90 13.23 8.03
N ASN A 141 3.13 13.66 8.23
CA ASN A 141 4.25 12.76 8.46
C ASN A 141 4.09 12.02 9.79
N ARG A 142 4.04 10.69 9.72
CA ARG A 142 4.00 9.75 10.86
C ARG A 142 5.27 8.92 10.87
N SER A 143 5.94 8.83 12.01
CA SER A 143 7.15 8.02 12.15
C SER A 143 6.82 6.53 12.06
N LEU A 144 7.59 5.78 11.26
CA LEU A 144 7.31 4.36 10.98
C LEU A 144 8.08 3.41 11.91
N LEU A 145 9.17 3.85 12.52
CA LEU A 145 10.13 2.98 13.19
C LEU A 145 9.98 2.93 14.72
N TRP A 146 9.03 3.68 15.27
CA TRP A 146 8.77 3.72 16.72
C TRP A 146 7.70 2.71 17.18
N SER A 147 7.00 2.06 16.25
CA SER A 147 5.90 1.09 16.51
C SER A 147 6.32 -0.37 16.26
N LEU A 148 7.56 -0.75 16.59
CA LEU A 148 8.04 -2.12 16.40
C LEU A 148 7.60 -3.04 17.56
N GLN A 149 6.30 -3.27 17.70
CA GLN A 149 5.78 -4.31 18.60
C GLN A 149 5.47 -5.63 17.88
N ASN A 150 5.29 -5.64 16.54
CA ASN A 150 4.88 -6.84 15.80
C ASN A 150 5.60 -6.96 14.44
N VAL A 151 6.84 -7.45 14.45
CA VAL A 151 7.56 -7.84 13.22
C VAL A 151 7.09 -9.25 12.82
N GLN A 152 6.58 -9.41 11.60
CA GLN A 152 6.25 -10.73 11.05
C GLN A 152 7.37 -11.15 10.09
N GLN A 153 8.11 -12.19 10.47
CA GLN A 153 9.19 -12.77 9.69
C GLN A 153 8.58 -13.80 8.72
N GLY A 154 8.62 -13.52 7.42
CA GLY A 154 8.28 -14.47 6.35
C GLY A 154 9.55 -14.91 5.63
N GLU A 155 9.56 -16.14 5.10
CA GLU A 155 10.76 -16.86 4.64
C GLU A 155 11.56 -16.18 3.51
N ASP A 156 11.01 -15.21 2.76
CA ASP A 156 11.74 -14.54 1.65
C ASP A 156 11.49 -13.02 1.49
N ASN A 157 10.79 -12.38 2.44
CA ASN A 157 10.54 -10.93 2.44
C ASN A 157 10.30 -10.41 3.86
N GLU A 158 11.21 -9.58 4.38
CA GLU A 158 11.00 -8.92 5.65
C GLU A 158 9.83 -7.92 5.53
N SER A 159 8.92 -7.94 6.50
CA SER A 159 7.87 -6.94 6.58
C SER A 159 7.63 -6.52 8.02
N PHE A 160 7.16 -5.29 8.18
CA PHE A 160 6.75 -4.79 9.48
C PHE A 160 5.46 -4.02 9.37
N LEU A 161 4.65 -4.11 10.42
CA LEU A 161 3.37 -3.44 10.53
C LEU A 161 3.50 -2.18 11.38
N VAL A 162 2.98 -1.07 10.87
CA VAL A 162 2.84 0.20 11.59
C VAL A 162 1.37 0.50 11.78
N THR A 163 1.00 0.93 12.98
CA THR A 163 -0.36 1.38 13.29
C THR A 163 -0.41 2.90 13.30
N VAL A 164 -1.35 3.48 12.55
CA VAL A 164 -1.55 4.93 12.43
C VAL A 164 -2.99 5.27 12.83
N GLU A 165 -3.16 5.97 13.95
CA GLU A 165 -4.46 6.52 14.35
C GLU A 165 -4.68 7.88 13.67
N ALA A 166 -5.73 8.00 12.85
CA ALA A 166 -6.03 9.20 12.07
C ALA A 166 -7.55 9.37 11.87
N VAL A 167 -7.99 10.61 11.61
CA VAL A 167 -9.36 10.85 11.11
C VAL A 167 -9.49 10.20 9.73
N GLU A 168 -10.59 9.47 9.51
CA GLU A 168 -10.85 8.69 8.29
C GLU A 168 -10.56 9.49 7.02
N LEU A 169 -9.70 8.94 6.16
CA LEU A 169 -9.18 9.59 4.96
C LEU A 169 -10.06 9.37 3.71
N GLY A 170 -11.10 8.54 3.81
CA GLY A 170 -11.94 8.15 2.68
C GLY A 170 -11.18 7.24 1.70
N GLU A 171 -11.34 7.48 0.39
CA GLU A 171 -10.55 6.76 -0.63
C GLU A 171 -9.10 7.25 -0.62
N LEU A 172 -8.14 6.32 -0.55
CA LEU A 172 -6.72 6.65 -0.49
C LEU A 172 -6.17 6.92 -1.90
N ASP A 173 -5.24 7.86 -1.99
CA ASP A 173 -4.68 8.36 -3.26
C ASP A 173 -3.19 8.03 -3.38
N LYS A 174 -2.39 8.41 -2.38
CA LYS A 174 -0.94 8.24 -2.39
C LYS A 174 -0.34 8.16 -0.99
N VAL A 175 0.88 7.64 -0.93
CA VAL A 175 1.75 7.72 0.24
C VAL A 175 3.01 8.49 -0.14
N VAL A 176 3.38 9.46 0.68
CA VAL A 176 4.68 10.14 0.58
C VAL A 176 5.59 9.61 1.68
N LEU A 177 6.68 8.97 1.29
CA LEU A 177 7.73 8.54 2.20
C LEU A 177 8.82 9.60 2.29
N LEU A 178 9.27 9.88 3.51
CA LEU A 178 10.49 10.63 3.78
C LEU A 178 11.49 9.68 4.45
N ILE A 179 12.67 9.57 3.87
CA ILE A 179 13.71 8.64 4.29
C ILE A 179 15.00 9.43 4.54
N SER A 180 15.52 9.33 5.75
CA SER A 180 16.82 9.88 6.14
C SER A 180 17.62 8.85 6.94
N SER A 181 18.92 9.03 7.04
CA SER A 181 19.80 8.12 7.78
C SER A 181 20.97 8.88 8.38
N LYS A 182 21.45 8.40 9.53
CA LYS A 182 22.67 8.91 10.18
C LYS A 182 23.94 8.38 9.54
N THR A 183 23.85 7.24 8.84
CA THR A 183 24.95 6.55 8.17
C THR A 183 24.56 6.23 6.74
N ASP A 184 25.54 6.04 5.87
CA ASP A 184 25.27 5.56 4.53
C ASP A 184 24.61 4.18 4.61
N CYS A 185 23.42 4.05 4.03
CA CYS A 185 22.71 2.77 3.96
C CYS A 185 21.95 2.66 2.65
N LYS A 186 21.64 1.42 2.26
CA LYS A 186 20.79 1.14 1.11
C LYS A 186 19.51 0.50 1.63
N LEU A 187 18.35 1.11 1.39
CA LEU A 187 17.07 0.57 1.81
C LEU A 187 16.28 0.08 0.59
N ASN A 188 15.91 -1.19 0.55
CA ASN A 188 15.09 -1.75 -0.54
C ASN A 188 13.63 -1.86 -0.11
N ILE A 189 12.73 -1.07 -0.71
CA ILE A 189 11.30 -1.15 -0.44
C ILE A 189 10.62 -1.75 -1.67
N LYS A 190 9.89 -2.86 -1.47
CA LYS A 190 9.14 -3.52 -2.53
C LYS A 190 7.77 -2.88 -2.71
N LYS A 191 6.98 -2.81 -1.64
CA LYS A 191 5.62 -2.30 -1.66
C LYS A 191 5.12 -1.94 -0.25
N LEU A 192 4.01 -1.22 -0.20
CA LEU A 192 3.25 -0.97 1.02
C LEU A 192 1.82 -1.48 0.84
N HIS A 193 1.28 -2.13 1.88
CA HIS A 193 -0.15 -2.43 1.97
C HIS A 193 -0.75 -1.56 3.06
N LEU A 194 -1.90 -0.95 2.77
CA LEU A 194 -2.59 -0.08 3.71
C LEU A 194 -4.07 -0.44 3.76
N LYS A 195 -4.57 -0.67 4.98
CA LYS A 195 -5.99 -0.90 5.22
C LYS A 195 -6.40 -0.34 6.57
N GLU A 196 -7.69 -0.14 6.77
CA GLU A 196 -8.21 0.13 8.11
C GLU A 196 -8.15 -1.14 8.95
N ALA A 197 -7.68 -1.05 10.18
CA ALA A 197 -7.37 -2.17 11.07
C ALA A 197 -8.57 -3.09 11.31
N VAL A 198 -9.76 -2.49 11.46
CA VAL A 198 -11.02 -3.21 11.73
C VAL A 198 -11.67 -3.73 10.44
N LYS A 199 -11.20 -3.31 9.27
CA LYS A 199 -11.73 -3.74 7.98
C LYS A 199 -10.84 -4.84 7.38
N GLU A 200 -11.48 -5.86 6.82
CA GLU A 200 -10.75 -6.85 6.02
C GLU A 200 -10.30 -6.22 4.69
N TYR A 201 -11.19 -5.43 4.09
CA TYR A 201 -11.03 -4.73 2.82
C TYR A 201 -11.68 -3.33 2.88
N PRO A 202 -11.29 -2.38 2.00
CA PRO A 202 -10.26 -2.49 0.97
C PRO A 202 -8.83 -2.49 1.51
N ILE A 203 -7.93 -3.16 0.79
CA ILE A 203 -6.48 -3.08 0.99
C ILE A 203 -5.88 -2.30 -0.19
N TYR A 204 -5.31 -1.14 0.09
CA TYR A 204 -4.61 -0.32 -0.90
C TYR A 204 -3.17 -0.80 -1.02
N VAL A 205 -2.72 -1.03 -2.25
CA VAL A 205 -1.36 -1.47 -2.55
C VAL A 205 -0.61 -0.35 -3.26
N PHE A 206 0.59 -0.06 -2.76
CA PHE A 206 1.51 0.95 -3.27
C PHE A 206 2.81 0.26 -3.67
N GLU A 207 3.04 0.06 -4.96
CA GLU A 207 4.27 -0.55 -5.48
C GLU A 207 5.41 0.47 -5.51
N VAL A 208 6.59 0.03 -5.05
CA VAL A 208 7.79 0.88 -4.96
C VAL A 208 8.92 0.28 -5.78
N ASN A 209 9.26 -1.00 -5.51
CA ASN A 209 10.30 -1.77 -6.18
C ASN A 209 11.62 -1.00 -6.38
N GLU A 210 12.02 -0.22 -5.37
CA GLU A 210 13.15 0.71 -5.46
C GLU A 210 14.16 0.45 -4.35
N ALA A 211 15.44 0.68 -4.67
CA ALA A 211 16.52 0.69 -3.69
C ALA A 211 17.00 2.12 -3.46
N PHE A 212 16.70 2.67 -2.29
CA PHE A 212 17.08 4.00 -1.86
C PHE A 212 18.50 3.99 -1.30
N SER A 213 19.43 4.66 -1.97
CA SER A 213 20.76 4.95 -1.43
C SER A 213 20.67 6.20 -0.55
N VAL A 214 20.62 6.01 0.77
CA VAL A 214 20.47 7.09 1.75
C VAL A 214 21.86 7.44 2.27
N ALA A 215 22.37 8.61 1.88
CA ALA A 215 23.66 9.09 2.35
C ALA A 215 23.53 9.83 3.69
N ALA A 216 24.52 9.67 4.56
CA ALA A 216 24.58 10.30 5.88
C ALA A 216 24.48 11.82 5.77
N ASN A 217 23.60 12.42 6.56
CA ASN A 217 23.46 13.88 6.70
C ASN A 217 23.18 14.63 5.39
N LYS A 218 22.64 13.94 4.38
CA LYS A 218 22.09 14.54 3.15
C LYS A 218 20.61 14.89 3.35
N PRO A 219 20.03 15.73 2.45
CA PRO A 219 18.60 16.02 2.48
C PRO A 219 17.79 14.72 2.45
N GLU A 220 16.66 14.71 3.15
CA GLU A 220 15.78 13.54 3.18
C GLU A 220 15.32 13.19 1.76
N ILE A 221 15.31 11.90 1.45
CA ILE A 221 14.73 11.42 0.21
C ILE A 221 13.21 11.48 0.37
N GLN A 222 12.56 12.23 -0.51
CA GLN A 222 11.11 12.27 -0.62
C GLN A 222 10.66 11.43 -1.81
N LYS A 223 9.85 10.41 -1.55
CA LYS A 223 9.25 9.57 -2.58
C LYS A 223 7.73 9.63 -2.49
N GLU A 224 7.11 10.13 -3.55
CA GLU A 224 5.66 10.05 -3.76
C GLU A 224 5.31 8.72 -4.44
N ILE A 225 4.35 7.99 -3.88
CA ILE A 225 3.94 6.66 -4.31
C ILE A 225 2.42 6.66 -4.46
N PRO A 226 1.87 6.74 -5.68
CA PRO A 226 0.43 6.65 -5.91
C PRO A 226 -0.09 5.25 -5.59
N VAL A 227 -1.39 5.12 -5.31
CA VAL A 227 -2.06 3.81 -5.26
C VAL A 227 -1.85 3.10 -6.58
N SER A 228 -1.29 1.89 -6.51
CA SER A 228 -1.12 1.03 -7.69
C SER A 228 -2.42 0.27 -7.98
N PHE A 229 -3.03 -0.32 -6.94
CA PHE A 229 -4.33 -0.97 -7.05
C PHE A 229 -4.99 -1.15 -5.67
N VAL A 230 -6.28 -1.49 -5.67
CA VAL A 230 -7.08 -1.69 -4.45
C VAL A 230 -7.70 -3.08 -4.46
N ILE A 231 -7.36 -3.90 -3.47
CA ILE A 231 -7.98 -5.20 -3.24
C ILE A 231 -9.29 -4.93 -2.47
N ARG A 232 -10.44 -5.25 -3.06
CA ARG A 232 -11.77 -5.08 -2.44
C ARG A 232 -12.34 -6.45 -2.07
N GLY A 233 -13.06 -6.52 -0.95
CA GLY A 233 -13.75 -7.72 -0.48
C GLY A 233 -15.19 -7.73 -0.97
N ASP A 234 -15.70 -8.91 -1.32
CA ASP A 234 -17.07 -9.05 -1.78
C ASP A 234 -18.07 -8.73 -0.66
N LYS A 235 -19.01 -7.81 -0.94
CA LYS A 235 -20.30 -7.81 -0.24
C LYS A 235 -21.08 -9.02 -0.74
N GLN A 236 -20.96 -10.15 -0.06
CA GLN A 236 -21.87 -11.26 -0.27
C GLN A 236 -23.31 -10.79 -0.04
N ARG A 237 -24.16 -10.87 -1.07
CA ARG A 237 -25.60 -10.89 -0.88
C ARG A 237 -25.93 -12.21 -0.19
N ASN A 238 -26.34 -12.09 1.08
CA ASN A 238 -26.92 -13.17 1.85
C ASN A 238 -28.02 -13.89 1.06
N ASN A 239 -27.87 -15.19 0.86
CA ASN A 239 -29.00 -16.10 0.95
C ASN A 239 -28.56 -17.33 1.71
N ILE A 240 -29.16 -17.46 2.89
CA ILE A 240 -29.11 -18.63 3.76
C ILE A 240 -29.92 -19.72 3.06
N ASP A 241 -29.34 -20.90 2.85
CA ASP A 241 -29.95 -22.18 3.22
C ASP A 241 -28.98 -23.36 3.01
N ASN A 242 -28.63 -23.99 4.13
CA ASN A 242 -28.26 -25.40 4.35
C ASN A 242 -27.91 -26.30 3.15
N LYS A 243 -26.71 -26.91 3.14
CA LYS A 243 -26.49 -28.34 3.52
C LYS A 243 -25.07 -28.85 3.25
N LEU A 244 -24.68 -29.77 4.12
CA LEU A 244 -23.54 -30.67 4.08
C LEU A 244 -23.63 -31.72 2.94
N HIS A 245 -22.45 -32.23 2.57
CA HIS A 245 -22.10 -33.44 1.81
C HIS A 245 -22.09 -33.43 0.27
N GLU A 246 -20.84 -33.63 -0.19
CA GLU A 246 -20.34 -34.59 -1.19
C GLU A 246 -20.63 -34.44 -2.70
N GLU A 247 -19.50 -34.41 -3.40
CA GLU A 247 -19.19 -34.85 -4.76
C GLU A 247 -20.35 -35.27 -5.68
N GLY A 248 -20.52 -34.49 -6.76
CA GLY A 248 -21.32 -34.89 -7.91
C GLY A 248 -21.99 -33.71 -8.60
N SER A 249 -21.34 -33.19 -9.65
CA SER A 249 -21.92 -32.27 -10.64
C SER A 249 -22.58 -31.00 -10.10
N GLN A 250 -21.77 -29.99 -9.79
CA GLN A 250 -22.13 -28.65 -10.24
C GLN A 250 -21.14 -28.29 -11.33
N ALA A 251 -21.64 -27.92 -12.50
CA ALA A 251 -20.86 -27.20 -13.48
C ALA A 251 -20.31 -25.97 -12.76
N ARG A 252 -19.07 -26.08 -12.26
CA ARG A 252 -18.32 -24.93 -11.78
C ARG A 252 -18.33 -23.99 -12.98
N ASN A 253 -18.82 -22.76 -12.79
CA ASN A 253 -18.65 -21.72 -13.79
C ASN A 253 -17.14 -21.46 -13.90
N LEU A 254 -16.46 -22.33 -14.67
CA LEU A 254 -15.04 -22.23 -14.96
C LEU A 254 -14.90 -21.13 -15.99
N THR A 255 -14.02 -20.19 -15.70
CA THR A 255 -13.66 -19.13 -16.62
C THR A 255 -12.54 -19.65 -17.52
N GLU A 256 -12.73 -19.51 -18.83
CA GLU A 256 -11.72 -19.86 -19.83
C GLU A 256 -10.80 -18.66 -20.05
N TYR A 257 -9.50 -18.91 -19.94
CA TYR A 257 -8.46 -17.93 -20.25
C TYR A 257 -7.63 -18.44 -21.42
N THR A 258 -7.43 -17.57 -22.41
CA THR A 258 -6.49 -17.79 -23.50
C THR A 258 -5.19 -17.06 -23.17
N ILE A 259 -4.10 -17.82 -23.01
CA ILE A 259 -2.78 -17.32 -22.66
C ILE A 259 -1.89 -17.41 -23.90
N LYS A 260 -1.35 -16.28 -24.35
CA LYS A 260 -0.31 -16.21 -25.38
C LYS A 260 1.02 -15.88 -24.74
N VAL A 261 2.00 -16.75 -24.92
CA VAL A 261 3.34 -16.58 -24.39
C VAL A 261 4.28 -16.21 -25.54
N TYR A 262 5.00 -15.10 -25.40
CA TYR A 262 5.92 -14.60 -26.42
C TYR A 262 7.36 -14.89 -25.98
N THR A 263 8.03 -15.80 -26.69
CA THR A 263 9.46 -16.06 -26.49
C THR A 263 10.25 -15.12 -27.39
N GLY A 264 11.16 -14.34 -26.82
CA GLY A 264 11.85 -13.30 -27.58
C GLY A 264 12.80 -13.85 -28.64
N ASP A 265 13.10 -13.04 -29.67
CA ASP A 265 14.00 -13.41 -30.76
C ASP A 265 15.48 -13.13 -30.42
N LYS A 266 15.98 -13.75 -29.35
CA LYS A 266 17.42 -13.73 -28.99
C LYS A 266 18.05 -15.10 -29.24
N ARG A 267 19.35 -15.11 -29.54
CA ARG A 267 20.09 -16.37 -29.72
C ARG A 267 20.00 -17.19 -28.42
N GLY A 268 19.47 -18.41 -28.52
CA GLY A 268 19.28 -19.31 -27.37
C GLY A 268 18.07 -18.99 -26.50
N ALA A 269 17.11 -18.19 -26.99
CA ALA A 269 15.96 -17.76 -26.19
C ALA A 269 14.92 -18.85 -25.89
N GLY A 270 14.91 -19.95 -26.65
CA GLY A 270 13.94 -21.04 -26.49
C GLY A 270 14.28 -21.96 -25.33
N THR A 271 13.30 -22.73 -24.83
CA THR A 271 13.49 -23.64 -23.71
C THR A 271 12.73 -24.96 -23.88
N ASP A 272 13.41 -26.06 -23.56
CA ASP A 272 12.80 -27.39 -23.42
C ASP A 272 12.30 -27.65 -21.98
N ALA A 273 12.47 -26.67 -21.09
CA ALA A 273 12.08 -26.79 -19.69
C ALA A 273 10.57 -26.72 -19.51
N LYS A 274 10.09 -27.25 -18.38
CA LYS A 274 8.65 -27.32 -18.11
C LYS A 274 8.10 -25.97 -17.66
N VAL A 275 7.55 -25.19 -18.59
CA VAL A 275 6.92 -23.89 -18.32
C VAL A 275 5.58 -24.02 -17.58
N HIS A 276 5.42 -23.26 -16.50
CA HIS A 276 4.19 -23.21 -15.69
C HIS A 276 3.75 -21.77 -15.42
N ILE A 277 2.46 -21.59 -15.12
CA ILE A 277 1.86 -20.31 -14.77
C ILE A 277 0.85 -20.42 -13.63
N VAL A 278 0.77 -19.38 -12.79
CA VAL A 278 -0.28 -19.15 -11.80
C VAL A 278 -0.90 -17.79 -12.08
N LEU A 279 -2.23 -17.75 -12.21
CA LEU A 279 -3.00 -16.53 -12.36
C LEU A 279 -3.47 -16.03 -11.00
N PHE A 280 -3.35 -14.71 -10.78
CA PHE A 280 -3.87 -14.06 -9.58
C PHE A 280 -4.87 -12.97 -9.98
N GLY A 281 -6.07 -13.08 -9.44
CA GLY A 281 -7.11 -12.08 -9.58
C GLY A 281 -7.79 -11.76 -8.25
N SER A 282 -8.73 -10.82 -8.28
CA SER A 282 -9.42 -10.34 -7.08
C SER A 282 -10.18 -11.42 -6.29
N GLU A 283 -10.64 -12.50 -6.93
CA GLU A 283 -11.35 -13.63 -6.29
C GLU A 283 -10.40 -14.78 -5.89
N GLY A 284 -9.08 -14.54 -5.96
CA GLY A 284 -8.04 -15.46 -5.51
C GLY A 284 -7.06 -15.86 -6.61
N LYS A 285 -6.33 -16.97 -6.39
CA LYS A 285 -5.38 -17.53 -7.35
C LYS A 285 -5.88 -18.81 -7.99
N SER A 286 -5.40 -19.10 -9.19
CA SER A 286 -5.55 -20.41 -9.82
C SER A 286 -4.66 -21.46 -9.17
N GLU A 287 -4.89 -22.71 -9.54
CA GLU A 287 -3.90 -23.77 -9.50
C GLU A 287 -2.68 -23.47 -10.40
N VAL A 288 -1.62 -24.27 -10.26
CA VAL A 288 -0.46 -24.20 -11.15
C VAL A 288 -0.81 -24.89 -12.46
N PHE A 289 -0.75 -24.16 -13.57
CA PHE A 289 -0.97 -24.70 -14.91
C PHE A 289 0.35 -24.97 -15.60
N GLN A 290 0.57 -26.22 -16.00
CA GLN A 290 1.65 -26.59 -16.90
C GLN A 290 1.27 -26.21 -18.34
N LEU A 291 2.08 -25.41 -19.01
CA LEU A 291 1.81 -24.91 -20.35
C LEU A 291 2.42 -25.83 -21.43
N SER A 292 2.05 -27.12 -21.46
CA SER A 292 2.69 -28.09 -22.35
C SER A 292 2.01 -28.32 -23.70
N GLN A 293 0.82 -27.74 -23.91
CA GLN A 293 -0.01 -27.97 -25.11
C GLN A 293 -0.31 -26.65 -25.82
N SER A 294 0.65 -26.18 -26.63
CA SER A 294 0.44 -25.06 -27.55
C SER A 294 -0.57 -25.45 -28.64
N LEU A 295 -1.44 -24.53 -29.02
CA LEU A 295 -2.42 -24.74 -30.09
C LEU A 295 -1.78 -24.72 -31.48
N GLU A 296 -0.64 -24.04 -31.62
CA GLU A 296 0.05 -23.83 -32.89
C GLU A 296 1.25 -24.76 -33.09
N HIS A 297 1.95 -25.13 -32.00
CA HIS A 297 3.26 -25.77 -32.09
C HIS A 297 3.31 -27.10 -31.32
N GLN A 298 3.93 -28.12 -31.93
CA GLN A 298 4.23 -29.39 -31.23
C GLN A 298 5.36 -29.23 -30.21
N ASP A 299 6.23 -28.26 -30.44
CA ASP A 299 7.39 -27.93 -29.62
C ASP A 299 7.27 -26.45 -29.20
N PRO A 300 6.70 -26.17 -28.01
CA PRO A 300 6.37 -24.81 -27.58
C PRO A 300 7.58 -24.10 -26.95
N PHE A 301 7.49 -22.77 -26.89
CA PHE A 301 8.49 -21.88 -26.28
C PHE A 301 9.81 -21.78 -27.04
N GLU A 302 9.75 -21.99 -28.35
CA GLU A 302 10.88 -21.80 -29.25
C GLU A 302 11.20 -20.32 -29.51
N ARG A 303 12.46 -20.04 -29.82
CA ARG A 303 12.95 -18.69 -30.09
C ARG A 303 12.08 -17.96 -31.12
N GLY A 304 11.62 -16.76 -30.77
CA GLY A 304 10.83 -15.89 -31.66
C GLY A 304 9.42 -16.44 -31.98
N LYS A 305 8.94 -17.45 -31.23
CA LYS A 305 7.61 -18.02 -31.37
C LYS A 305 6.65 -17.46 -30.33
N VAL A 306 5.37 -17.60 -30.67
CA VAL A 306 4.24 -17.27 -29.81
C VAL A 306 3.40 -18.51 -29.64
N ASP A 307 3.19 -18.93 -28.40
CA ASP A 307 2.44 -20.14 -28.06
C ASP A 307 1.14 -19.78 -27.36
N THR A 308 0.02 -20.27 -27.92
CA THR A 308 -1.30 -20.07 -27.32
C THR A 308 -1.72 -21.31 -26.54
N VAL A 309 -2.14 -21.13 -25.29
CA VAL A 309 -2.68 -22.20 -24.43
C VAL A 309 -4.00 -21.75 -23.82
N LYS A 310 -4.99 -22.65 -23.79
CA LYS A 310 -6.26 -22.44 -23.13
C LYS A 310 -6.30 -23.15 -21.78
N ILE A 311 -6.65 -22.42 -20.74
CA ILE A 311 -6.83 -22.96 -19.39
C ILE A 311 -8.23 -22.65 -18.87
N LYS A 312 -8.73 -23.51 -17.98
CA LYS A 312 -10.01 -23.33 -17.29
C LYS A 312 -9.77 -23.43 -15.80
N THR A 313 -10.11 -22.38 -15.08
CA THR A 313 -10.07 -22.36 -13.61
C THR A 313 -11.32 -21.68 -13.08
N LYS A 314 -11.49 -21.65 -11.76
CA LYS A 314 -12.55 -20.87 -11.11
C LYS A 314 -12.49 -19.40 -11.59
N ASN A 315 -13.60 -18.67 -11.49
CA ASN A 315 -13.55 -17.22 -11.68
C ASN A 315 -12.51 -16.62 -10.73
N LEU A 316 -11.61 -15.80 -11.27
CA LEU A 316 -10.56 -15.13 -10.51
C LEU A 316 -10.90 -13.65 -10.32
N GLY A 317 -12.07 -13.19 -10.76
CA GLY A 317 -12.43 -11.79 -10.78
C GLY A 317 -11.55 -11.01 -11.76
N SER A 318 -11.04 -9.85 -11.37
CA SER A 318 -10.13 -9.06 -12.19
C SER A 318 -8.69 -9.55 -12.04
N LEU A 319 -8.07 -9.99 -13.14
CA LEU A 319 -6.66 -10.37 -13.18
C LEU A 319 -5.75 -9.19 -12.82
N HIS A 320 -4.85 -9.39 -11.86
CA HIS A 320 -3.94 -8.32 -11.39
C HIS A 320 -2.46 -8.72 -11.43
N SER A 321 -2.12 -10.00 -11.48
CA SER A 321 -0.73 -10.45 -11.66
C SER A 321 -0.68 -11.89 -12.13
N ILE A 322 0.45 -12.29 -12.68
CA ILE A 322 0.77 -13.69 -12.97
C ILE A 322 2.12 -14.05 -12.38
N GLU A 323 2.30 -15.31 -12.02
CA GLU A 323 3.62 -15.89 -11.79
C GLU A 323 3.87 -16.88 -12.92
N ILE A 324 4.98 -16.74 -13.63
CA ILE A 324 5.34 -17.61 -14.76
C ILE A 324 6.81 -17.99 -14.64
N GLY A 325 7.13 -19.25 -14.95
CA GLY A 325 8.49 -19.75 -14.87
C GLY A 325 8.64 -21.16 -15.39
N HIS A 326 9.80 -21.77 -15.15
CA HIS A 326 10.11 -23.14 -15.58
C HIS A 326 10.90 -23.90 -14.51
N ASP A 327 11.04 -25.22 -14.68
CA ASP A 327 11.66 -26.10 -13.68
C ASP A 327 13.19 -26.21 -13.77
N GLY A 328 13.83 -25.40 -14.63
CA GLY A 328 15.30 -25.36 -14.80
C GLY A 328 15.92 -26.61 -15.45
N LYS A 329 15.13 -27.62 -15.82
CA LYS A 329 15.65 -28.90 -16.35
C LYS A 329 15.79 -28.88 -17.86
N GLY A 330 16.69 -29.72 -18.39
CA GLY A 330 16.98 -29.83 -19.82
C GLY A 330 18.32 -29.20 -20.20
N PHE A 331 18.73 -29.40 -21.45
CA PHE A 331 19.92 -28.74 -21.98
C PHE A 331 19.54 -27.32 -22.41
N ALA A 332 20.35 -26.31 -22.05
CA ALA A 332 20.06 -24.91 -22.33
C ALA A 332 18.65 -24.47 -21.85
N SER A 333 18.32 -24.74 -20.58
CA SER A 333 16.99 -24.48 -20.00
C SER A 333 16.65 -22.99 -19.82
N GLY A 334 17.62 -22.09 -20.03
CA GLY A 334 17.42 -20.65 -19.94
C GLY A 334 16.44 -20.14 -20.98
N TRP A 335 15.48 -19.34 -20.53
CA TRP A 335 14.37 -18.89 -21.37
C TRP A 335 14.30 -17.37 -21.41
N PHE A 336 14.26 -16.78 -22.62
CA PHE A 336 14.01 -15.34 -22.74
C PHE A 336 12.53 -15.07 -22.97
N LEU A 337 11.82 -14.76 -21.88
CA LEU A 337 10.41 -14.39 -21.93
C LEU A 337 10.27 -12.91 -22.30
N GLU A 338 9.61 -12.63 -23.43
CA GLU A 338 9.33 -11.27 -23.90
C GLU A 338 8.11 -10.69 -23.17
N LYS A 339 6.95 -11.34 -23.31
CA LYS A 339 5.70 -10.95 -22.66
C LYS A 339 4.69 -12.10 -22.60
N VAL A 340 3.64 -11.93 -21.82
CA VAL A 340 2.47 -12.81 -21.78
C VAL A 340 1.22 -11.97 -22.02
N GLU A 341 0.34 -12.40 -22.91
CA GLU A 341 -0.98 -11.81 -23.08
C GLU A 341 -2.05 -12.80 -22.61
N ILE A 342 -3.00 -12.32 -21.80
CA ILE A 342 -4.07 -13.15 -21.26
C ILE A 342 -5.41 -12.53 -21.61
N THR A 343 -6.25 -13.31 -22.27
CA THR A 343 -7.63 -12.95 -22.61
C THR A 343 -8.59 -13.74 -21.74
N GLU A 344 -9.44 -13.04 -20.99
CA GLU A 344 -10.61 -13.66 -20.34
C GLU A 344 -11.78 -13.69 -21.33
N GLU A 345 -12.14 -14.87 -21.83
CA GLU A 345 -13.11 -15.02 -22.94
C GLU A 345 -14.51 -14.49 -22.58
N SER A 346 -14.91 -14.61 -21.31
CA SER A 346 -16.22 -14.15 -20.83
C SER A 346 -16.37 -12.62 -20.80
N LYS A 347 -15.25 -11.90 -20.63
CA LYS A 347 -15.23 -10.42 -20.51
C LYS A 347 -14.62 -9.74 -21.73
N ASN A 348 -14.01 -10.51 -22.63
CA ASN A 348 -13.21 -10.01 -23.75
C ASN A 348 -12.14 -8.99 -23.32
N SER A 349 -11.60 -9.16 -22.10
CA SER A 349 -10.56 -8.30 -21.53
C SER A 349 -9.19 -8.91 -21.80
N VAL A 350 -8.29 -8.11 -22.39
CA VAL A 350 -6.91 -8.51 -22.70
C VAL A 350 -5.97 -7.82 -21.73
N HIS A 351 -5.11 -8.60 -21.08
CA HIS A 351 -4.08 -8.13 -20.17
C HIS A 351 -2.70 -8.48 -20.73
N CYS A 352 -1.81 -7.49 -20.82
CA CYS A 352 -0.44 -7.67 -21.31
C CYS A 352 0.56 -7.56 -20.15
N PHE A 353 1.39 -8.57 -19.98
CA PHE A 353 2.39 -8.69 -18.93
C PHE A 353 3.78 -8.71 -19.55
N ASN A 354 4.47 -7.57 -19.52
CA ASN A 354 5.80 -7.44 -20.12
C ASN A 354 6.89 -8.00 -19.18
N CYS A 355 7.83 -8.78 -19.73
CA CYS A 355 8.91 -9.41 -18.99
C CYS A 355 10.28 -8.95 -19.51
N ASN A 356 10.57 -9.18 -20.79
CA ASN A 356 11.79 -8.79 -21.50
C ASN A 356 13.10 -9.17 -20.80
N ARG A 357 13.17 -10.37 -20.23
CA ARG A 357 14.35 -10.84 -19.47
C ARG A 357 14.56 -12.33 -19.59
N TRP A 358 15.79 -12.75 -19.28
CA TRP A 358 16.12 -14.16 -19.08
C TRP A 358 15.53 -14.66 -17.76
N LEU A 359 14.93 -15.85 -17.82
CA LEU A 359 14.62 -16.74 -16.72
C LEU A 359 15.60 -17.91 -16.84
N ALA A 360 16.71 -17.86 -16.10
CA ALA A 360 17.75 -18.87 -16.12
C ALA A 360 18.59 -18.77 -14.84
N GLU A 361 19.18 -19.87 -14.41
CA GLU A 361 20.03 -19.89 -13.20
C GLU A 361 21.39 -19.21 -13.42
N ASP A 362 21.86 -19.17 -14.67
CA ASP A 362 23.17 -18.65 -15.09
C ASP A 362 23.11 -17.25 -15.73
N GLU A 363 21.92 -16.65 -15.87
CA GLU A 363 21.72 -15.34 -16.49
C GLU A 363 20.90 -14.39 -15.60
N ASN A 364 21.09 -13.09 -15.81
CA ASN A 364 20.34 -12.01 -15.18
C ASN A 364 20.36 -12.03 -13.63
N ASP A 365 19.27 -12.42 -12.96
CA ASP A 365 19.19 -12.48 -11.49
C ASP A 365 19.22 -13.93 -10.94
N GLY A 366 19.47 -14.92 -11.80
CA GLY A 366 19.52 -16.33 -11.43
C GLY A 366 18.15 -16.97 -11.14
N LEU A 367 17.04 -16.28 -11.42
CA LEU A 367 15.69 -16.80 -11.17
C LEU A 367 15.07 -17.40 -12.44
N THR A 368 14.46 -18.57 -12.29
CA THR A 368 13.69 -19.28 -13.34
C THR A 368 12.19 -18.99 -13.28
N VAL A 369 11.75 -18.19 -12.30
CA VAL A 369 10.35 -17.81 -12.04
C VAL A 369 10.28 -16.30 -11.81
N VAL A 370 9.24 -15.66 -12.36
CA VAL A 370 9.00 -14.23 -12.20
C VAL A 370 7.51 -13.95 -11.97
N GLN A 371 7.23 -12.97 -11.09
CA GLN A 371 5.89 -12.41 -10.95
C GLN A 371 5.77 -11.14 -11.80
N LEU A 372 4.78 -11.11 -12.69
CA LEU A 372 4.52 -10.03 -13.64
C LEU A 372 3.17 -9.38 -13.38
N TYR A 373 3.08 -8.10 -13.70
CA TYR A 373 1.88 -7.28 -13.51
C TYR A 373 1.43 -6.71 -14.86
N PRO A 374 0.11 -6.51 -15.06
CA PRO A 374 -0.42 -6.07 -16.34
C PRO A 374 -0.04 -4.61 -16.56
N GLN A 375 0.39 -4.27 -17.78
CA GLN A 375 0.62 -2.88 -18.18
C GLN A 375 -0.66 -2.30 -18.79
N PRO A 376 -0.91 -0.97 -18.65
CA PRO A 376 -1.93 -0.29 -19.45
C PRO A 376 -1.67 -0.56 -20.93
N LEU A 377 -2.72 -0.91 -21.68
CA LEU A 377 -2.61 -0.99 -23.13
C LEU A 377 -2.42 0.44 -23.65
N ASP A 378 -1.22 0.74 -24.15
CA ASP A 378 -0.97 1.97 -24.89
C ASP A 378 -1.81 1.91 -26.18
N PHE A 379 -2.84 2.75 -26.27
CA PHE A 379 -3.70 2.90 -27.45
C PHE A 379 -3.16 3.98 -28.41
#